data_AF-A0AAW0ZWI8-F1
#
_entry.id   AF-A0AAW0ZWI8-F1
#
_cell.length_a   1.000
_cell.length_b   1.000
_cell.length_c   1.000
_cell.angle_alpha   90.00
_cell.angle_beta   90.00
_cell.angle_gamma   90.00
#
_symmetry.space_group_name_H-M   'P 1'
#
loop_
_entity.id
_entity.type
_entity.pdbx_description
1 polymer ?
#
loop_
_entity_poly.entity_id
_entity_poly.type
_entity_poly.pdbx_seq_one_letter_code
_entity_poly.pdbx_strand_id
1 'polypeptide(L)'
;MSYKLFGFLFLLIVVIVTIVVADSGGKGECVPGKSYYDGCNTCYCHKSGFIGCTSLSCKEIDPETGVSKEVTKIPPPPDFWKNSIV
;
A
#
# COMPACT_ATOMS: atom_id res chain seq x y z
N MET A 1 0.24 -40.50 -24.64
CA MET A 1 -1.12 -39.94 -24.74
C MET A 1 -1.49 -39.34 -23.39
N SER A 2 -0.99 -38.15 -23.06
CA SER A 2 -1.20 -37.55 -21.73
C SER A 2 -1.42 -36.04 -21.77
N TYR A 3 -1.66 -35.45 -22.95
CA TYR A 3 -1.93 -34.01 -23.10
C TYR A 3 -3.19 -33.57 -22.32
N LYS A 4 -4.10 -34.51 -22.02
CA LYS A 4 -5.21 -34.28 -21.08
C LYS A 4 -4.71 -34.08 -19.64
N LEU A 5 -3.78 -34.90 -19.16
CA LEU A 5 -3.18 -34.76 -17.82
C LEU A 5 -2.31 -33.50 -17.73
N PHE A 6 -1.50 -33.21 -18.76
CA PHE A 6 -0.75 -31.97 -18.86
C PHE A 6 -1.66 -30.74 -18.98
N GLY A 7 -2.78 -30.85 -19.69
CA GLY A 7 -3.80 -29.81 -19.81
C GLY A 7 -4.53 -29.55 -18.49
N PHE A 8 -4.90 -30.59 -17.74
CA PHE A 8 -5.48 -30.45 -16.40
C PHE A 8 -4.49 -29.81 -15.43
N LEU A 9 -3.21 -30.23 -15.46
CA LEU A 9 -2.17 -29.64 -14.62
C LEU A 9 -1.95 -28.16 -14.96
N PHE A 10 -1.91 -27.81 -16.24
CA PHE A 10 -1.80 -26.42 -16.69
C PHE A 10 -3.03 -25.59 -16.29
N LEU A 11 -4.24 -26.12 -16.44
CA LEU A 11 -5.48 -25.47 -16.01
C LEU A 11 -5.50 -25.22 -14.50
N LEU A 12 -5.09 -26.22 -13.70
CA LEU A 12 -4.99 -26.08 -12.25
C LEU A 12 -3.94 -25.03 -11.86
N ILE A 13 -2.78 -25.02 -12.51
CA ILE A 13 -1.75 -24.00 -12.28
C ILE A 13 -2.28 -22.61 -12.66
N VAL A 14 -2.95 -22.45 -13.80
CA VAL A 14 -3.54 -21.17 -14.23
C VAL A 14 -4.62 -20.71 -13.24
N VAL A 15 -5.49 -21.60 -12.76
CA VAL A 15 -6.53 -21.29 -11.76
C VAL A 15 -5.91 -20.90 -10.42
N ILE A 16 -4.87 -21.61 -9.96
CA ILE A 16 -4.14 -21.25 -8.74
C ILE A 16 -3.50 -19.88 -8.91
N VAL A 17 -2.81 -19.63 -10.03
CA VAL A 17 -2.14 -18.35 -10.34
C VAL A 17 -3.14 -17.21 -10.44
N THR A 18 -4.31 -17.38 -11.08
CA THR A 18 -5.32 -16.31 -11.14
C THR A 18 -5.94 -16.03 -9.79
N ILE A 19 -6.16 -17.06 -8.96
CA ILE A 19 -6.65 -16.88 -7.58
C ILE A 19 -5.62 -16.12 -6.73
N VAL A 20 -4.32 -16.43 -6.82
CA VAL A 20 -3.30 -15.70 -6.04
C VAL A 20 -2.98 -14.30 -6.58
N VAL A 21 -3.16 -14.04 -7.87
CA VAL A 21 -2.90 -12.71 -8.47
C VAL A 21 -4.05 -11.72 -8.24
N ALA A 22 -5.24 -12.20 -7.82
CA ALA A 22 -6.41 -11.36 -7.55
C ALA A 22 -6.33 -10.51 -6.26
N ASP A 23 -5.27 -10.62 -5.46
CA ASP A 23 -5.09 -9.80 -4.25
C ASP A 23 -3.77 -9.02 -4.32
N SER A 24 -3.73 -8.02 -5.21
CA SER A 24 -2.61 -7.07 -5.32
C SER A 24 -3.09 -5.64 -5.11
N GLY A 25 -3.34 -5.27 -3.85
CA GLY A 25 -3.48 -3.86 -3.48
C GLY A 25 -4.39 -3.66 -2.28
N GLY A 26 -3.81 -3.16 -1.18
CA GLY A 26 -4.45 -3.06 0.12
C GLY A 26 -5.89 -2.56 0.10
N LYS A 27 -6.75 -3.28 0.82
CA LYS A 27 -8.14 -2.94 1.12
C LYS A 27 -8.25 -1.74 2.07
N GLY A 28 -7.75 -0.60 1.63
CA GLY A 28 -7.97 0.69 2.28
C GLY A 28 -8.49 1.65 1.22
N GLU A 29 -9.80 1.68 0.99
CA GLU A 29 -10.37 2.71 0.13
C GLU A 29 -10.27 4.07 0.84
N CYS A 30 -9.28 4.87 0.45
CA CYS A 30 -9.19 6.26 0.87
C CYS A 30 -10.17 7.13 0.08
N VAL A 31 -10.48 8.33 0.57
CA VAL A 31 -11.34 9.30 -0.11
C VAL A 31 -10.56 9.96 -1.25
N PRO A 32 -10.94 9.77 -2.54
CA PRO A 32 -10.20 10.31 -3.67
C PRO A 32 -10.02 11.83 -3.58
N GLY A 33 -8.81 12.31 -3.87
CA GLY A 33 -8.50 13.74 -3.79
C GLY A 33 -7.97 14.19 -2.43
N LYS A 34 -8.17 13.40 -1.35
CA LYS A 34 -7.57 13.72 -0.04
C LYS A 34 -6.06 13.53 -0.06
N SER A 35 -5.38 14.34 0.73
CA SER A 35 -3.96 14.21 1.02
C SER A 35 -3.67 14.44 2.49
N TYR A 36 -2.59 13.87 2.99
CA TYR A 36 -2.07 14.13 4.33
C TYR A 36 -0.53 14.13 4.30
N TYR A 37 0.08 14.71 5.34
CA TYR A 37 1.52 14.68 5.56
C TYR A 37 1.84 13.65 6.65
N ASP A 38 2.69 12.67 6.34
CA ASP A 38 3.04 11.59 7.27
C ASP A 38 4.19 11.97 8.21
N GLY A 39 4.53 13.25 8.36
CA GLY A 39 5.71 13.69 9.10
C GLY A 39 6.99 13.76 8.25
N CYS A 40 7.00 13.17 7.06
CA CYS A 40 8.12 13.23 6.11
C CYS A 40 7.67 13.38 4.65
N ASN A 41 6.71 12.56 4.26
CA ASN A 41 6.19 12.42 2.92
C ASN A 41 4.78 12.99 2.82
N THR A 42 4.47 13.54 1.66
CA THR A 42 3.09 13.89 1.32
C THR A 42 2.44 12.69 0.66
N CYS A 43 1.32 12.24 1.21
CA CYS A 43 0.54 11.12 0.74
C CYS A 43 -0.79 11.59 0.15
N TYR A 44 -1.24 10.96 -0.92
CA TYR A 44 -2.43 11.32 -1.67
C TYR A 44 -3.25 10.08 -2.03
N CYS A 45 -4.58 10.24 -1.99
CA CYS A 45 -5.52 9.23 -2.43
C CYS A 45 -5.86 9.38 -3.93
N HIS A 46 -5.39 8.43 -4.73
CA HIS A 46 -5.70 8.38 -6.16
C HIS A 46 -7.18 8.08 -6.43
N LYS A 47 -7.65 8.41 -7.64
CA LYS A 47 -9.02 8.11 -8.09
C LYS A 47 -9.38 6.62 -8.01
N SER A 48 -8.38 5.75 -8.12
CA SER A 48 -8.49 4.30 -7.95
C SER A 48 -8.73 3.85 -6.50
N GLY A 49 -8.59 4.75 -5.52
CA GLY A 49 -8.66 4.41 -4.10
C GLY A 49 -7.34 3.93 -3.51
N PHE A 50 -6.24 3.95 -4.27
CA PHE A 50 -4.90 3.63 -3.77
C PHE A 50 -4.19 4.87 -3.23
N ILE A 51 -3.35 4.66 -2.21
CA ILE A 51 -2.51 5.70 -1.61
C ILE A 51 -1.16 5.71 -2.31
N GLY A 52 -0.72 6.89 -2.73
CA GLY A 52 0.66 7.13 -3.17
C GLY A 52 1.29 8.20 -2.29
N CYS A 53 2.56 8.03 -1.92
CA CYS A 53 3.32 9.01 -1.15
C CYS A 53 4.58 9.42 -1.92
N THR A 54 5.11 10.62 -1.63
CA THR A 54 6.48 10.98 -2.03
C THR A 54 7.50 9.99 -1.44
N SER A 55 8.75 10.01 -1.94
CA SER A 55 9.83 9.11 -1.49
C SER A 55 11.01 9.89 -0.92
N LEU A 56 10.71 10.83 -0.02
CA LEU A 56 11.70 11.59 0.75
C LEU A 56 12.26 10.71 1.87
N SER A 57 13.58 10.79 2.06
CA SER A 57 14.27 10.19 3.20
C SER A 57 14.49 11.27 4.26
N CYS A 58 13.63 11.29 5.28
CA CYS A 58 13.72 12.26 6.38
C CYS A 58 14.38 11.63 7.59
N LYS A 59 15.31 12.37 8.20
CA LYS A 59 16.00 11.95 9.41
C LYS A 59 15.96 13.07 10.43
N GLU A 60 15.73 12.70 11.69
CA GLU A 60 15.88 13.57 12.84
C GLU A 60 17.27 13.37 13.46
N ILE A 61 17.94 14.47 13.77
CA ILE A 61 19.21 14.44 14.49
C ILE A 61 18.92 14.63 15.96
N ASP A 62 19.32 13.65 16.75
CA ASP A 62 19.29 13.73 18.20
C ASP A 62 20.29 14.81 18.66
N PRO A 63 19.84 15.90 19.33
CA PRO A 63 20.72 17.04 19.63
C PRO A 63 21.77 16.73 20.70
N GLU A 64 21.56 15.69 21.51
CA GLU A 64 22.49 15.30 22.58
C GLU A 64 23.55 14.33 22.06
N THR A 65 23.14 13.36 21.24
CA THR A 65 24.02 12.28 20.77
C THR A 65 24.51 12.46 19.33
N GLY A 66 23.92 13.37 18.56
CA GLY A 66 24.24 13.60 17.14
C GLY A 66 23.81 12.47 16.21
N VAL A 67 23.05 11.48 16.71
CA VAL A 67 22.63 10.30 15.95
C VAL A 67 21.45 10.66 15.05
N SER A 68 21.54 10.32 13.76
CA SER A 68 20.41 10.44 12.83
C SER A 68 19.46 9.25 12.98
N LYS A 69 18.19 9.50 13.30
CA LYS A 69 17.12 8.50 13.36
C LYS A 69 16.12 8.77 12.25
N GLU A 70 15.48 7.72 11.74
CA GLU A 70 14.36 7.89 10.81
C GLU A 70 13.21 8.62 11.49
N VAL A 71 12.53 9.50 10.75
CA VAL A 71 11.36 10.23 11.27
C VAL A 71 10.21 9.27 11.53
N THR A 72 9.53 9.44 12.66
CA THR A 72 8.34 8.67 12.98
C THR A 72 7.17 9.10 12.08
N LYS A 73 6.54 8.14 11.39
CA LYS A 73 5.42 8.45 10.49
C LYS A 73 4.14 8.77 11.26
N ILE A 74 3.50 9.87 10.89
CA ILE A 74 2.19 10.32 11.37
C ILE A 74 1.08 9.56 10.61
N PRO A 75 0.09 8.99 11.31
CA PRO A 75 -1.02 8.29 10.66
C PRO A 75 -1.94 9.25 9.90
N PRO A 76 -2.67 8.78 8.87
CA PRO A 76 -3.68 9.60 8.20
C PRO A 76 -4.79 10.01 9.16
N PRO A 77 -5.40 11.19 8.97
CA PRO A 77 -6.56 11.60 9.75
C PRO A 77 -7.77 10.68 9.48
N PRO A 78 -8.74 10.55 10.42
CA PRO A 78 -9.88 9.65 10.24
C PRO A 78 -10.69 9.91 8.96
N ASP A 79 -10.89 11.17 8.59
CA ASP A 79 -11.63 11.58 7.39
C ASP A 79 -10.90 11.28 6.06
N PHE A 80 -9.68 10.72 6.13
CA PHE A 80 -8.95 10.24 4.97
C PHE A 80 -9.54 8.92 4.43
N TRP A 81 -10.18 8.13 5.27
CA TRP A 81 -10.71 6.81 4.93
C TRP A 81 -12.20 6.88 4.62
N LYS A 82 -12.65 6.24 3.53
CA LYS A 82 -14.08 6.24 3.15
C LYS A 82 -14.99 5.61 4.21
N ASN A 83 -14.47 4.63 4.95
CA ASN A 83 -15.23 3.85 5.92
C ASN A 83 -14.82 4.12 7.38
N SER A 84 -14.06 5.19 7.66
CA SER A 84 -13.92 5.67 9.03
C SER A 84 -15.22 6.35 9.42
N ILE A 85 -16.12 5.53 9.96
CA ILE A 85 -17.30 6.00 10.69
C ILE A 85 -16.76 6.78 11.89
N VAL A 86 -17.12 8.07 11.97
CA VAL A 86 -16.96 8.87 13.19
C VAL A 86 -17.82 8.26 14.29
#